data_AF-A0A382UPI0-F1
#
_entry.id   AF-A0A382UPI0-F1
#
_cell.length_a   1.000
_cell.length_b   1.000
_cell.length_c   1.000
_cell.angle_alpha   90.00
_cell.angle_beta   90.00
_cell.angle_gamma   90.00
#
_symmetry.space_group_name_H-M   'P 1'
#
loop_
_entity.id
_entity.type
_entity.pdbx_description
1 polymer ?
#
loop_
_entity_poly.entity_id
_entity_poly.type
_entity_poly.pdbx_seq_one_letter_code
_entity_poly.pdbx_strand_id
1 'polypeptide(L)'
;MPSRGAALDLACGYGSNSICLANNKLNVTAWDISQLALQELSIRSKDLGLVINCEARDVLQYPPEPNTFDVIVVSKFLDRQLIKHIRRAIKPNGLIFYQTFIKDKIDKLGPKNPDYQLN
;
A
#
# COMPACT_ATOMS: atom_id res chain seq x y z
N MET A 1 15.53 2.05 3.48
CA MET A 1 14.80 1.30 2.41
C MET A 1 15.84 0.64 1.51
N PRO A 2 15.51 -0.48 0.84
CA PRO A 2 16.41 -1.11 -0.14
C PRO A 2 16.70 -0.15 -1.31
N SER A 3 17.87 -0.28 -1.94
CA SER A 3 18.30 0.59 -3.05
C SER A 3 17.61 0.29 -4.39
N ARG A 4 16.96 -0.89 -4.50
CA ARG A 4 16.14 -1.37 -5.61
C ARG A 4 15.28 -2.54 -5.12
N GLY A 5 14.21 -2.87 -5.83
CA GLY A 5 13.36 -4.02 -5.49
C GLY A 5 11.91 -3.80 -5.90
N ALA A 6 11.10 -4.84 -5.75
CA ALA A 6 9.65 -4.77 -5.96
C ALA A 6 8.96 -4.18 -4.73
N ALA A 7 8.14 -3.15 -4.93
CA ALA A 7 7.38 -2.50 -3.87
C ALA A 7 5.88 -2.58 -4.15
N LEU A 8 5.10 -2.85 -3.11
CA LEU A 8 3.65 -2.80 -3.14
C LEU A 8 3.15 -1.64 -2.25
N ASP A 9 2.38 -0.72 -2.83
CA ASP A 9 1.53 0.21 -2.08
C ASP A 9 0.10 -0.36 -2.07
N LEU A 10 -0.29 -0.95 -0.93
CA LEU A 10 -1.53 -1.69 -0.78
C LEU A 10 -2.62 -0.79 -0.22
N ALA A 11 -3.80 -0.78 -0.86
CA ALA A 11 -4.86 0.20 -0.61
C ALA A 11 -4.31 1.63 -0.73
N CYS A 12 -3.69 1.92 -1.89
CA CYS A 12 -2.83 3.09 -2.08
C CYS A 12 -3.58 4.42 -2.14
N GLY A 13 -4.91 4.41 -2.32
CA GLY A 13 -5.70 5.58 -2.64
C GLY A 13 -5.09 6.35 -3.82
N TYR A 14 -4.86 7.65 -3.65
CA TYR A 14 -4.23 8.52 -4.66
C TYR A 14 -2.69 8.36 -4.77
N GLY A 15 -2.10 7.37 -4.10
CA GLY A 15 -0.72 6.92 -4.35
C GLY A 15 0.40 7.84 -3.89
N SER A 16 0.20 8.62 -2.83
CA SER A 16 1.29 9.43 -2.26
C SER A 16 2.51 8.58 -1.87
N ASN A 17 2.29 7.38 -1.30
CA ASN A 17 3.38 6.46 -0.98
C ASN A 17 3.97 5.84 -2.25
N SER A 18 3.13 5.47 -3.23
CA SER A 18 3.55 4.97 -4.54
C SER A 18 4.56 5.91 -5.23
N ILE A 19 4.27 7.22 -5.24
CA ILE A 19 5.17 8.25 -5.79
C ILE A 19 6.48 8.32 -5.00
N CYS A 20 6.42 8.27 -3.67
CA CYS A 20 7.61 8.27 -2.82
C CYS A 20 8.50 7.04 -3.11
N LEU A 21 7.91 5.85 -3.17
CA LEU A 21 8.61 4.59 -3.47
C LEU A 21 9.27 4.63 -4.86
N ALA A 22 8.56 5.13 -5.87
CA ALA A 22 9.07 5.23 -7.24
C ALA A 22 10.26 6.21 -7.33
N ASN A 23 10.19 7.36 -6.65
CA ASN A 23 11.32 8.29 -6.53
C ASN A 23 12.54 7.65 -5.85
N ASN A 24 12.34 6.65 -4.99
CA ASN A 24 13.39 5.86 -4.38
C ASN A 24 13.85 4.67 -5.26
N LYS A 25 13.57 4.70 -6.57
CA LYS A 25 14.02 3.73 -7.58
C LYS A 25 13.51 2.30 -7.37
N LEU A 26 12.38 2.16 -6.67
CA LEU A 26 11.69 0.88 -6.52
C LEU A 26 10.77 0.63 -7.72
N ASN A 27 10.58 -0.64 -8.07
CA ASN A 27 9.57 -1.04 -9.05
C ASN A 27 8.22 -1.14 -8.33
N VAL A 28 7.37 -0.13 -8.51
CA VAL A 28 6.15 0.05 -7.71
C VAL A 28 4.94 -0.52 -8.42
N THR A 29 4.21 -1.37 -7.69
CA THR A 29 2.82 -1.72 -7.97
C THR A 29 1.93 -1.04 -6.94
N ALA A 30 0.88 -0.36 -7.41
CA ALA A 30 -0.09 0.37 -6.60
C ALA A 30 -1.47 -0.28 -6.76
N TRP A 31 -2.03 -0.78 -5.66
CA TRP A 31 -3.33 -1.46 -5.64
C TRP A 31 -4.35 -0.68 -4.84
N ASP A 32 -5.50 -0.43 -5.45
CA ASP A 32 -6.67 0.12 -4.77
C ASP A 32 -7.96 -0.40 -5.43
N ILE A 33 -9.07 -0.40 -4.71
CA ILE A 33 -10.38 -0.74 -5.29
C ILE A 33 -10.93 0.43 -6.12
N SER A 34 -10.49 1.66 -5.83
CA SER A 34 -10.93 2.88 -6.49
C SER A 34 -10.21 3.09 -7.83
N GLN A 35 -10.90 2.77 -8.92
CA GLN A 35 -10.41 3.02 -10.27
C GLN A 35 -10.14 4.52 -10.52
N LEU A 36 -10.95 5.41 -9.94
CA LEU A 36 -10.76 6.86 -10.04
C LEU A 36 -9.43 7.30 -9.41
N ALA A 37 -9.12 6.81 -8.20
CA ALA A 37 -7.89 7.17 -7.52
C ALA A 37 -6.65 6.69 -8.29
N LEU A 38 -6.73 5.51 -8.90
CA LEU A 38 -5.67 4.94 -9.73
C LEU A 38 -5.49 5.68 -11.06
N GLN A 39 -6.57 6.16 -11.68
CA GLN A 39 -6.49 7.00 -12.88
C GLN A 39 -5.75 8.30 -12.59
N GLU A 40 -6.12 8.99 -11.50
CA GLU A 40 -5.43 10.21 -11.05
C GLU A 40 -3.96 9.95 -10.71
N LEU A 41 -3.66 8.84 -10.03
CA LEU A 41 -2.28 8.43 -9.76
C LEU A 41 -1.49 8.20 -11.05
N SER A 42 -2.08 7.52 -12.03
CA SER A 42 -1.44 7.22 -13.32
C SER A 42 -1.12 8.49 -14.11
N ILE A 43 -2.03 9.48 -14.11
CA ILE A 43 -1.79 10.79 -14.74
C ILE A 43 -0.64 11.50 -14.01
N ARG A 44 -0.76 11.63 -12.69
CA ARG A 44 0.25 12.32 -11.87
C ARG A 44 1.63 11.67 -11.95
N SER A 45 1.71 10.33 -12.01
CA SER A 45 2.99 9.64 -12.12
C SER A 45 3.66 9.91 -13.47
N LYS A 46 2.88 9.97 -14.56
CA LYS A 46 3.39 10.33 -15.89
C LYS A 46 3.93 11.76 -15.94
N ASP A 47 3.20 12.71 -15.34
CA ASP A 47 3.65 14.11 -15.27
C ASP A 47 4.97 14.26 -14.50
N LEU A 48 5.22 13.37 -13.54
CA LEU A 48 6.46 13.31 -12.76
C LEU A 48 7.56 12.45 -13.41
N GLY A 49 7.31 11.85 -14.58
CA GLY A 49 8.25 10.93 -15.24
C GLY A 49 8.48 9.62 -14.48
N LEU A 50 7.53 9.22 -13.62
CA LEU A 50 7.59 8.02 -12.80
C LEU A 50 6.79 6.88 -13.42
N VAL A 51 7.34 5.67 -13.36
CA VAL A 51 6.66 4.44 -13.77
C VAL A 51 6.07 3.76 -12.54
N ILE A 52 4.74 3.72 -12.44
CA ILE A 52 4.00 3.04 -11.38
C ILE A 52 2.96 2.14 -12.04
N ASN A 53 3.00 0.85 -11.71
CA ASN A 53 2.01 -0.11 -12.18
C ASN A 53 0.73 0.00 -11.34
N CYS A 54 -0.30 0.66 -11.87
CA CYS A 54 -1.58 0.86 -11.18
C CYS A 54 -2.55 -0.27 -11.55
N GLU A 55 -3.12 -0.94 -10.56
CA GLU A 55 -4.08 -2.03 -10.78
C GLU A 55 -5.26 -1.92 -9.82
N ALA A 56 -6.47 -1.87 -10.41
CA ALA A 56 -7.72 -1.88 -9.66
C ALA A 56 -7.94 -3.30 -9.12
N ARG A 57 -7.86 -3.46 -7.79
CA ARG A 57 -7.87 -4.78 -7.15
C ARG A 57 -8.58 -4.74 -5.81
N ASP A 58 -9.50 -5.68 -5.62
CA ASP A 58 -9.96 -6.06 -4.28
C ASP A 58 -8.92 -6.98 -3.64
N VAL A 59 -8.15 -6.44 -2.70
CA VAL A 59 -7.06 -7.15 -2.01
C VAL A 59 -7.55 -8.20 -1.02
N LEU A 60 -8.82 -8.18 -0.62
CA LEU A 60 -9.41 -9.20 0.24
C LEU A 60 -9.78 -10.45 -0.59
N GLN A 61 -10.27 -10.24 -1.80
CA GLN A 61 -10.57 -11.33 -2.74
C GLN A 61 -9.30 -11.87 -3.40
N TYR A 62 -8.36 -10.99 -3.76
CA TYR A 62 -7.12 -11.32 -4.47
C TYR A 62 -5.89 -10.77 -3.73
N PRO A 63 -5.53 -11.38 -2.58
CA PRO A 63 -4.40 -10.93 -1.77
C PRO A 63 -3.06 -11.07 -2.52
N PRO A 64 -2.00 -10.40 -2.06
CA PRO A 64 -0.68 -10.52 -2.68
C PRO A 64 -0.13 -11.95 -2.59
N GLU A 65 0.54 -12.37 -3.66
CA GLU A 65 1.19 -13.67 -3.73
C GLU A 65 2.41 -13.76 -2.78
N PRO A 66 2.69 -14.94 -2.20
CA PRO A 66 3.84 -15.13 -1.32
C PRO A 66 5.19 -14.78 -1.95
N ASN A 67 6.14 -14.28 -1.16
CA ASN A 67 7.54 -14.05 -1.56
C ASN A 67 7.72 -13.16 -2.81
N THR A 68 6.87 -12.15 -2.96
CA THR A 68 6.80 -11.31 -4.17
C THR A 68 7.50 -9.96 -4.00
N PHE A 69 7.39 -9.34 -2.82
CA PHE A 69 7.78 -7.94 -2.63
C PHE A 69 8.96 -7.79 -1.67
N ASP A 70 9.84 -6.84 -1.98
CA ASP A 70 10.94 -6.41 -1.12
C ASP A 70 10.48 -5.35 -0.11
N VAL A 71 9.46 -4.57 -0.47
CA VAL A 71 8.81 -3.58 0.40
C VAL A 71 7.29 -3.65 0.24
N ILE A 72 6.55 -3.66 1.35
CA ILE A 72 5.10 -3.46 1.34
C ILE A 72 4.77 -2.26 2.22
N VAL A 73 3.98 -1.33 1.69
CA VAL A 73 3.43 -0.20 2.43
C VAL A 73 1.92 -0.37 2.55
N VAL A 74 1.42 -0.23 3.78
CA VAL A 74 -0.01 -0.16 4.09
C VAL A 74 -0.20 1.10 4.94
N SER A 75 -0.98 2.06 4.47
CA SER A 75 -1.20 3.32 5.18
C SER A 75 -2.69 3.62 5.28
N LYS A 76 -3.15 3.94 6.49
CA LYS A 76 -4.54 4.30 6.80
C LYS A 76 -5.57 3.23 6.37
N PHE A 77 -5.13 1.98 6.33
CA PHE A 77 -5.94 0.81 6.02
C PHE A 77 -5.71 -0.26 7.10
N LEU A 78 -6.75 -1.01 7.44
CA LEU A 78 -6.66 -2.16 8.33
C LEU A 78 -7.70 -3.20 7.94
N ASP A 79 -7.22 -4.35 7.50
CA ASP A 79 -7.96 -5.60 7.50
C ASP A 79 -7.10 -6.68 8.18
N ARG A 80 -7.64 -7.27 9.25
CA ARG A 80 -6.90 -8.23 10.07
C ARG A 80 -6.71 -9.58 9.38
N GLN A 81 -7.60 -9.96 8.47
CA GLN A 81 -7.48 -11.19 7.70
C GLN A 81 -6.33 -11.08 6.68
N LEU A 82 -6.08 -9.88 6.17
CA LEU A 82 -5.03 -9.60 5.20
C LEU A 82 -3.61 -9.64 5.78
N ILE A 83 -3.44 -9.45 7.09
CA ILE A 83 -2.13 -9.42 7.76
C ILE A 83 -1.30 -10.69 7.46
N LYS A 84 -1.94 -11.87 7.48
CA LYS A 84 -1.27 -13.15 7.20
C LYS A 84 -0.75 -13.22 5.74
N HIS A 85 -1.47 -12.60 4.80
CA HIS A 85 -1.11 -12.57 3.40
C HIS A 85 0.02 -11.56 3.15
N ILE A 86 -0.08 -10.36 3.73
CA ILE A 86 0.98 -9.35 3.68
C ILE A 86 2.30 -9.91 4.22
N ARG A 87 2.25 -10.60 5.37
CA ARG A 87 3.44 -11.24 5.95
C ARG A 87 4.02 -12.33 5.06
N ARG A 88 3.20 -13.08 4.32
CA ARG A 88 3.67 -14.12 3.39
C ARG A 88 4.21 -13.54 2.09
N ALA A 89 3.69 -12.40 1.67
CA ALA A 89 4.06 -11.73 0.42
C ALA A 89 5.44 -11.07 0.47
N ILE A 90 5.97 -10.79 1.66
CA ILE A 90 7.30 -10.23 1.80
C ILE A 90 8.39 -11.29 1.54
N LYS A 91 9.43 -10.90 0.79
CA LYS A 91 10.63 -11.70 0.61
C LYS A 91 11.48 -11.76 1.89
N PRO A 92 12.39 -12.74 2.02
CA PRO A 92 13.41 -12.71 3.07
C PRO A 92 14.13 -11.36 3.13
N ASN A 93 14.27 -10.81 4.35
CA ASN A 93 14.84 -9.49 4.62
C ASN A 93 14.06 -8.28 4.07
N GLY A 94 12.85 -8.49 3.53
CA GLY A 94 12.00 -7.40 3.08
C GLY A 94 11.37 -6.62 4.24
N LEU A 95 10.85 -5.44 3.93
CA LEU A 95 10.32 -4.49 4.91
C LEU A 95 8.82 -4.29 4.74
N ILE A 96 8.11 -4.20 5.87
CA ILE A 96 6.70 -3.81 5.91
C ILE A 96 6.60 -2.49 6.66
N PHE A 97 6.04 -1.48 6.01
CA PHE A 97 5.63 -0.23 6.66
C PHE A 97 4.12 -0.27 6.84
N TYR A 98 3.67 -0.34 8.09
CA TYR A 98 2.24 -0.40 8.41
C TYR A 98 1.87 0.78 9.30
N GLN A 99 1.04 1.67 8.77
CA GLN A 99 0.49 2.79 9.50
C GLN A 99 -1.03 2.66 9.48
N THR A 100 -1.66 2.63 10.64
CA THR A 100 -3.12 2.58 10.74
C THR A 100 -3.63 3.38 11.93
N PHE A 101 -4.94 3.52 12.04
CA PHE A 101 -5.58 4.23 13.14
C PHE A 101 -5.63 3.34 14.38
N ILE A 102 -5.33 3.91 15.54
CA ILE A 102 -5.52 3.25 16.84
C ILE A 102 -6.85 3.67 17.46
N LYS A 103 -7.35 2.89 18.42
CA LYS A 103 -8.55 3.25 19.20
C LYS A 103 -8.32 4.49 20.06
N ASP A 104 -7.19 4.55 20.75
CA ASP A 104 -6.82 5.64 21.67
C ASP A 104 -6.19 6.83 20.93
N LYS A 105 -6.84 7.29 19.86
CA LYS A 105 -6.39 8.44 19.09
C LYS A 105 -6.69 9.75 19.83
N ILE A 106 -5.66 10.60 19.96
CA ILE A 106 -5.77 11.94 20.57
C ILE A 106 -6.62 12.88 19.68
N ASP A 107 -6.62 12.63 18.37
CA ASP A 107 -7.31 13.43 17.37
C ASP A 107 -8.56 12.72 16.82
N LYS A 108 -9.62 13.46 16.49
CA LYS A 108 -10.91 12.89 16.06
C LYS A 108 -10.91 12.37 14.61
N LEU A 109 -9.81 12.53 13.88
CA LEU A 109 -9.66 12.12 12.48
C LEU A 109 -9.57 10.59 12.30
N GLY A 110 -9.99 10.09 11.13
CA GLY A 110 -9.98 8.66 10.79
C GLY A 110 -11.32 7.93 11.03
N PRO A 111 -11.38 6.61 10.78
CA PRO A 111 -12.60 5.83 10.84
C PRO A 111 -13.20 5.82 12.26
N LYS A 112 -14.53 5.79 12.32
CA LYS A 112 -15.30 5.63 13.56
C LYS A 112 -15.60 4.17 13.88
N ASN A 113 -15.50 3.27 12.90
CA ASN A 113 -15.70 1.84 13.11
C ASN A 113 -14.45 1.24 13.81
N PRO A 114 -14.61 0.63 15.00
CA PRO A 114 -13.50 0.02 15.73
C PRO A 114 -12.81 -1.14 15.00
N ASP A 115 -13.47 -1.79 14.03
CA ASP A 115 -12.85 -2.86 13.25
C ASP A 115 -11.70 -2.35 12.36
N TYR A 116 -11.77 -1.08 11.97
CA TYR A 116 -10.72 -0.38 11.21
C TYR A 116 -9.71 0.34 12.12
N GLN A 117 -9.73 0.05 13.42
CA GLN A 117 -8.80 0.57 14.41
C GLN A 117 -8.02 -0.57 15.07
N LEU A 118 -6.73 -0.32 15.30
CA LEU A 118 -5.86 -1.21 16.05
C LEU A 118 -6.11 -1.03 17.57
N ASN A 119 -6.07 -2.15 18.30
CA ASN A 119 -6.21 -2.18 19.75
C ASN A 119 -4.85 -2.06 20.42
#